data_AF-A0A1B6MPA6-F1
#
_entry.id   AF-A0A1B6MPA6-F1
#
_cell.length_a   1.000
_cell.length_b   1.000
_cell.length_c   1.000
_cell.angle_alpha   90.00
_cell.angle_beta   90.00
_cell.angle_gamma   90.00
#
_symmetry.space_group_name_H-M   'P 1'
#
loop_
_entity.id
_entity.type
_entity.pdbx_description
1 polymer ?
#
loop_
_entity_poly.entity_id
_entity_poly.type
_entity_poly.pdbx_seq_one_letter_code
_entity_poly.pdbx_strand_id
1 'polypeptide(L)'
;MKRKFEMDSEEDTPYDDIDSGNESSGDEVDFPMEVEANNPRERQIDVDEYPYEVLSTEEIVQHMVDSIREVNTVVEIPATTTRILLNHFKWDKEKLYERFYDGDQDQMFAEARVVNPLKPAVTTRPRPIRKQSSSSGTEECEICFIVLPCNMMTGLECGHRFCTQCWAEYLTTKIMEEGVGQTIACAAHACDILVDDA
;
A
#
# COMPACT_ATOMS: atom_id res chain seq x y z
N MET A 1 27.50 -46.82 24.80
CA MET A 1 28.32 -45.60 24.96
C MET A 1 27.53 -44.64 25.86
N LYS A 2 27.78 -44.55 27.18
CA LYS A 2 28.75 -43.63 27.85
C LYS A 2 28.87 -42.30 27.08
N ARG A 3 28.44 -41.15 27.58
CA ARG A 3 28.84 -40.52 28.85
C ARG A 3 27.72 -39.72 29.52
N LYS A 4 27.81 -39.72 30.85
CA LYS A 4 27.08 -38.96 31.86
C LYS A 4 27.98 -37.79 32.28
N PHE A 5 27.43 -36.59 32.45
CA PHE A 5 27.83 -35.62 33.49
C PHE A 5 26.67 -34.65 33.69
N GLU A 6 26.02 -34.78 34.85
CA GLU A 6 25.12 -33.80 35.48
C GLU A 6 25.97 -32.66 36.06
N MET A 7 25.44 -31.43 36.13
CA MET A 7 25.56 -30.59 37.33
C MET A 7 24.56 -29.42 37.29
N ASP A 8 23.82 -29.32 38.40
CA ASP A 8 22.86 -28.31 38.84
C ASP A 8 23.50 -26.91 39.01
N SER A 9 22.65 -25.87 39.10
CA SER A 9 22.70 -24.79 40.11
C SER A 9 22.15 -23.45 39.62
N GLU A 10 21.41 -22.84 40.54
CA GLU A 10 20.59 -21.64 40.46
C GLU A 10 21.43 -20.35 40.64
N GLU A 11 20.83 -19.21 40.23
CA GLU A 11 21.05 -17.84 40.73
C GLU A 11 22.44 -17.17 40.56
N ASP A 12 22.50 -16.08 39.78
CA ASP A 12 23.18 -14.82 40.15
C ASP A 12 22.94 -13.71 39.11
N THR A 13 22.18 -12.70 39.50
CA THR A 13 22.14 -11.37 38.84
C THR A 13 22.79 -10.35 39.77
N PRO A 14 23.82 -9.61 39.33
CA PRO A 14 23.96 -8.24 39.85
C PRO A 14 24.56 -7.20 38.87
N TYR A 15 23.92 -6.03 38.78
CA TYR A 15 24.42 -4.64 38.57
C TYR A 15 25.26 -4.34 37.29
N ASP A 16 25.03 -3.27 36.53
CA ASP A 16 25.19 -1.84 36.87
C ASP A 16 23.99 -1.00 36.36
N ASP A 17 23.26 -0.21 37.15
CA ASP A 17 23.62 1.05 37.83
C ASP A 17 24.22 2.14 36.92
N ILE A 18 23.35 3.04 36.42
CA ILE A 18 23.64 4.48 36.47
C ILE A 18 22.37 5.22 36.90
N ASP A 19 22.35 5.47 38.21
CA ASP A 19 21.62 6.50 38.92
C ASP A 19 22.09 7.90 38.48
N SER A 20 21.13 8.78 38.20
CA SER A 20 21.30 10.20 38.54
C SER A 20 19.93 10.83 38.78
N GLY A 21 19.23 10.29 39.78
CA GLY A 21 18.20 11.02 40.49
C GLY A 21 18.86 12.15 41.27
N ASN A 22 18.90 13.36 40.68
CA ASN A 22 19.25 14.54 41.44
C ASN A 22 18.04 14.97 42.29
N GLU A 23 17.89 14.33 43.44
CA GLU A 23 17.13 14.83 44.57
C GLU A 23 17.88 16.00 45.21
N SER A 24 17.36 17.22 45.04
CA SER A 24 17.79 18.35 45.86
C SER A 24 16.73 18.57 46.93
N SER A 25 16.96 18.05 48.12
CA SER A 25 16.13 18.29 49.30
C SER A 25 16.84 19.18 50.32
N GLY A 26 16.11 20.19 50.79
CA GLY A 26 16.28 20.86 52.09
C GLY A 26 17.43 21.87 52.25
N ASP A 27 17.16 23.17 52.16
CA ASP A 27 16.72 23.94 53.34
C ASP A 27 16.66 25.47 53.05
N GLU A 28 15.48 26.02 53.35
CA GLU A 28 15.16 27.32 53.93
C GLU A 28 15.92 28.59 53.50
N VAL A 29 15.28 29.38 52.63
CA VAL A 29 15.32 30.84 52.72
C VAL A 29 13.94 31.44 52.39
N ASP A 30 13.20 31.80 53.44
CA ASP A 30 12.02 32.66 53.37
C ASP A 30 12.47 34.08 52.97
N PHE A 31 12.50 34.34 51.66
CA PHE A 31 12.66 35.68 51.13
C PHE A 31 11.27 36.26 50.86
N PRO A 32 10.85 37.34 51.55
CA PRO A 32 9.61 38.01 51.23
C PRO A 32 9.77 38.63 49.84
N MET A 33 9.21 37.99 48.82
CA MET A 33 9.12 38.59 47.50
C MET A 33 8.13 39.74 47.63
N GLU A 34 8.66 40.96 47.71
CA GLU A 34 7.88 42.18 47.60
C GLU A 34 6.98 42.07 46.38
N VAL A 35 5.68 42.35 46.59
CA VAL A 35 4.67 42.40 45.55
C VAL A 35 4.97 43.57 44.60
N GLU A 36 5.96 43.40 43.73
CA GLU A 36 6.15 44.30 42.62
C GLU A 36 5.26 43.86 41.47
N ALA A 37 4.18 44.64 41.33
CA ALA A 37 3.28 44.62 40.20
C ALA A 37 4.07 44.65 38.89
N ASN A 38 4.20 43.49 38.23
CA ASN A 38 4.69 43.44 36.86
C ASN A 38 3.71 42.62 35.99
N ASN A 39 2.87 43.41 35.31
CA ASN A 39 2.21 43.17 34.03
C ASN A 39 1.72 41.74 33.71
N PRO A 40 0.40 41.49 33.55
CA PRO A 40 -0.11 40.22 33.03
C PRO A 40 0.09 40.07 31.51
N ARG A 41 1.12 40.70 30.94
CA ARG A 41 1.44 40.60 29.52
C ARG A 41 2.58 39.61 29.34
N GLU A 42 2.28 38.60 28.52
CA GLU A 42 3.26 37.78 27.83
C GLU A 42 3.92 36.68 28.68
N ARG A 43 3.10 35.73 29.16
CA ARG A 43 3.47 34.33 28.91
C ARG A 43 3.25 34.09 27.42
N GLN A 44 4.20 34.54 26.60
CA GLN A 44 4.32 34.07 25.23
C GLN A 44 4.40 32.56 25.31
N ILE A 45 3.30 31.95 24.91
CA ILE A 45 3.27 30.55 24.54
C ILE A 45 4.12 30.51 23.26
N ASP A 46 5.44 30.36 23.40
CA ASP A 46 6.29 29.83 22.31
C ASP A 46 5.92 28.36 22.15
N VAL A 47 4.71 28.12 21.64
CA VAL A 47 4.44 26.89 20.91
C VAL A 47 5.14 27.13 19.59
N ASP A 48 6.29 26.48 19.40
CA ASP A 48 6.96 26.37 18.11
C ASP A 48 5.91 26.29 17.00
N GLU A 49 5.79 27.36 16.22
CA GLU A 49 4.82 27.47 15.14
C GLU A 49 5.31 26.58 14.00
N TYR A 50 5.04 25.27 14.09
CA TYR A 50 5.32 24.32 13.02
C TYR A 50 4.35 24.60 11.87
N PRO A 51 4.81 25.13 10.72
CA PRO A 51 3.92 25.38 9.61
C PRO A 51 3.39 24.04 9.08
N TYR A 52 2.07 23.94 8.94
CA TYR A 52 1.40 22.80 8.33
C TYR A 52 0.38 23.28 7.31
N GLU A 53 0.11 22.44 6.31
CA GLU A 53 -0.91 22.66 5.28
C GLU A 53 -1.87 21.47 5.29
N VAL A 54 -3.17 21.75 5.19
CA VAL A 54 -4.20 20.73 5.12
C VAL A 54 -4.64 20.60 3.67
N LEU A 55 -4.42 19.41 3.09
CA LEU A 55 -4.84 19.07 1.74
C LEU A 55 -6.12 18.23 1.79
N SER A 56 -7.00 18.47 0.82
CA SER A 56 -8.16 17.64 0.53
C SER A 56 -7.75 16.32 -0.15
N THR A 57 -8.69 15.36 -0.18
CA THR A 57 -8.49 14.09 -0.88
C THR A 57 -8.28 14.28 -2.39
N GLU A 58 -8.91 15.29 -2.98
CA GLU A 58 -8.76 15.60 -4.40
C GLU A 58 -7.36 16.15 -4.70
N GLU A 59 -6.86 17.06 -3.86
CA GLU A 59 -5.53 17.65 -4.02
C GLU A 59 -4.42 16.59 -3.92
N ILE A 60 -4.49 15.69 -2.92
CA ILE A 60 -3.49 14.64 -2.79
C ILE A 60 -3.56 13.61 -3.95
N VAL A 61 -4.76 13.32 -4.46
CA VAL A 61 -4.92 12.48 -5.66
C VAL A 61 -4.34 13.18 -6.89
N GLN A 62 -4.49 14.50 -7.00
CA GLN A 62 -3.87 15.27 -8.09
C GLN A 62 -2.34 15.22 -8.02
N HIS A 63 -1.75 15.39 -6.83
CA HIS A 63 -0.30 15.23 -6.63
C HIS A 63 0.18 13.81 -6.98
N MET A 64 -0.62 12.79 -6.66
CA MET A 64 -0.37 11.41 -7.04
C MET A 64 -0.35 11.24 -8.57
N VAL A 65 -1.37 11.75 -9.26
CA VAL A 65 -1.50 11.68 -10.72
C VAL A 65 -0.37 12.43 -11.41
N ASP A 66 0.02 13.61 -10.91
CA ASP A 66 1.13 14.37 -11.46
C ASP A 66 2.47 13.62 -11.31
N SER A 67 2.69 12.98 -10.16
CA SER A 67 3.86 12.13 -9.93
C SER A 67 3.90 10.92 -10.86
N ILE A 68 2.75 10.27 -11.06
CA ILE A 68 2.60 9.16 -12.02
C ILE A 68 2.91 9.65 -13.44
N ARG A 69 2.35 10.79 -13.85
CA ARG A 69 2.56 11.37 -15.18
C ARG A 69 4.03 11.68 -15.44
N GLU A 70 4.72 12.27 -14.46
CA GLU A 70 6.16 12.54 -14.55
C GLU A 70 6.95 11.25 -14.83
N VAL A 71 6.71 10.21 -14.04
CA VAL A 71 7.36 8.90 -14.24
C VAL A 71 7.01 8.32 -15.60
N ASN A 72 5.75 8.47 -16.03
CA ASN A 72 5.27 7.91 -17.27
C ASN A 72 5.88 8.56 -18.52
N THR A 73 6.44 9.78 -18.43
CA THR A 73 7.20 10.38 -19.53
C THR A 73 8.51 9.64 -19.85
N VAL A 74 8.98 8.80 -18.92
CA VAL A 74 10.24 8.04 -19.03
C VAL A 74 9.97 6.58 -19.34
N VAL A 75 9.08 5.92 -18.59
CA VAL A 75 8.83 4.46 -18.72
C VAL A 75 7.82 4.08 -19.79
N GLU A 76 6.94 5.00 -20.22
CA GLU A 76 5.93 4.80 -21.27
C GLU A 76 5.04 3.54 -21.09
N ILE A 77 4.49 3.32 -19.89
CA ILE A 77 3.58 2.20 -19.57
C ILE A 77 2.20 2.71 -19.11
N PRO A 78 1.17 1.85 -18.92
CA PRO A 78 -0.13 2.30 -18.43
C PRO A 78 -0.03 2.98 -17.05
N ALA A 79 -0.79 4.06 -16.85
CA ALA A 79 -0.71 4.87 -15.63
C ALA A 79 -1.00 4.08 -14.34
N THR A 80 -1.96 3.16 -14.40
CA THR A 80 -2.26 2.25 -13.29
C THR A 80 -1.07 1.34 -12.98
N THR A 81 -0.43 0.76 -13.99
CA THR A 81 0.78 -0.05 -13.81
C THR A 81 1.88 0.77 -13.13
N THR A 82 2.10 2.01 -13.58
CA THR A 82 3.06 2.94 -12.96
C THR A 82 2.71 3.23 -11.50
N ARG A 83 1.43 3.48 -11.17
CA ARG A 83 0.99 3.68 -9.78
C ARG A 83 1.30 2.47 -8.91
N ILE A 84 0.99 1.27 -9.39
CA ILE A 84 1.24 0.03 -8.64
C ILE A 84 2.73 -0.17 -8.42
N LEU A 85 3.55 0.04 -9.46
CA LEU A 85 5.00 -0.03 -9.34
C LEU A 85 5.53 1.01 -8.35
N LEU A 86 5.08 2.26 -8.44
CA LEU A 86 5.45 3.31 -7.48
C LEU A 86 5.07 2.91 -6.06
N ASN A 87 3.89 2.33 -5.85
CA ASN A 87 3.48 1.84 -4.53
C ASN A 87 4.40 0.70 -4.03
N HIS A 88 4.75 -0.25 -4.90
CA HIS A 88 5.69 -1.33 -4.58
C HIS A 88 7.08 -0.80 -4.19
N PHE A 89 7.53 0.26 -4.85
CA PHE A 89 8.79 0.97 -4.54
C PHE A 89 8.64 2.07 -3.49
N LYS A 90 7.50 2.17 -2.80
CA LYS A 90 7.23 3.19 -1.76
C LYS A 90 7.43 4.63 -2.26
N TRP A 91 7.06 4.90 -3.50
CA TRP A 91 7.18 6.17 -4.20
C TRP A 91 8.62 6.63 -4.48
N ASP A 92 9.59 5.71 -4.43
CA ASP A 92 10.97 5.96 -4.83
C ASP A 92 11.12 5.84 -6.36
N LYS A 93 11.19 7.00 -7.03
CA LYS A 93 11.33 7.10 -8.48
C LYS A 93 12.67 6.57 -8.99
N GLU A 94 13.75 6.83 -8.26
CA GLU A 94 15.11 6.46 -8.67
C GLU A 94 15.26 4.94 -8.69
N LYS A 95 14.83 4.28 -7.61
CA LYS A 95 14.85 2.83 -7.50
C LYS A 95 13.98 2.14 -8.55
N LEU A 96 12.84 2.76 -8.91
CA LEU A 96 12.00 2.28 -10.01
C LEU A 96 12.76 2.34 -11.34
N TYR A 97 13.44 3.45 -11.65
CA TYR A 97 14.22 3.56 -12.89
C TYR A 97 15.40 2.59 -12.94
N GLU A 98 16.15 2.43 -11.85
CA GLU A 98 17.24 1.45 -11.77
C GLU A 98 16.73 0.04 -12.08
N ARG A 99 15.63 -0.39 -11.44
CA ARG A 99 15.06 -1.72 -11.68
C ARG A 99 14.45 -1.87 -13.07
N PHE A 100 13.90 -0.79 -13.64
CA PHE A 100 13.27 -0.80 -14.95
C PHE A 100 14.28 -0.88 -16.10
N TYR A 101 15.43 -0.18 -16.01
CA TYR A 101 16.44 -0.13 -17.08
C TYR A 101 17.60 -1.10 -16.89
N ASP A 102 18.05 -1.32 -15.65
CA ASP A 102 19.22 -2.18 -15.36
C ASP A 102 18.83 -3.56 -14.82
N GLY A 103 17.56 -3.77 -14.47
CA GLY A 103 17.05 -4.99 -13.85
C GLY A 103 16.26 -5.91 -14.78
N ASP A 104 15.74 -7.00 -14.19
CA ASP A 104 14.79 -7.89 -14.85
C ASP A 104 13.36 -7.32 -14.70
N GLN A 105 12.86 -6.75 -15.80
CA GLN A 105 11.51 -6.19 -15.85
C GLN A 105 10.43 -7.23 -15.53
N ASP A 106 10.58 -8.49 -15.95
CA ASP A 106 9.56 -9.51 -15.73
C ASP A 106 9.42 -9.87 -14.27
N GLN A 107 10.56 -9.99 -13.57
CA GLN A 107 10.56 -10.20 -12.13
C GLN A 107 9.89 -9.04 -11.41
N MET A 108 10.19 -7.80 -11.82
CA MET A 108 9.59 -6.61 -11.22
C MET A 108 8.06 -6.58 -11.40
N PHE A 109 7.55 -6.82 -12.61
CA PHE A 109 6.11 -6.86 -12.88
C PHE A 109 5.42 -8.03 -12.15
N ALA A 110 6.06 -9.19 -12.07
CA ALA A 110 5.52 -10.35 -11.35
C ALA A 110 5.45 -10.10 -9.83
N GLU A 111 6.49 -9.51 -9.23
CA GLU A 111 6.51 -9.13 -7.82
C GLU A 111 5.43 -8.08 -7.50
N ALA A 112 5.25 -7.11 -8.39
CA ALA A 112 4.20 -6.10 -8.30
C ALA A 112 2.78 -6.63 -8.64
N ARG A 113 2.66 -7.89 -9.06
CA ARG A 113 1.40 -8.55 -9.46
C ARG A 113 0.66 -7.81 -10.58
N VAL A 114 1.40 -7.26 -11.53
CA VAL A 114 0.84 -6.63 -12.74
C VAL A 114 1.32 -7.38 -13.97
N VAL A 115 0.48 -7.44 -15.00
CA VAL A 115 0.89 -8.00 -16.29
C VAL A 115 1.91 -7.05 -16.91
N ASN A 116 3.03 -7.58 -17.41
CA ASN A 116 4.02 -6.77 -18.11
C ASN A 116 3.40 -6.20 -19.40
N PRO A 117 3.16 -4.87 -19.49
CA PRO A 117 2.49 -4.26 -20.63
C PRO A 117 3.40 -4.19 -21.87
N LEU A 118 4.71 -4.32 -21.69
CA LEU A 118 5.70 -4.27 -22.79
C LEU A 118 5.79 -5.59 -23.54
N LYS A 119 5.22 -6.67 -22.99
CA LYS A 119 5.14 -7.96 -23.66
C LYS A 119 3.79 -8.12 -24.33
N PRO A 120 3.75 -8.57 -25.60
CA PRO A 120 2.47 -8.93 -26.20
C PRO A 120 1.84 -10.02 -25.33
N ALA A 121 0.58 -9.82 -24.94
CA ALA A 121 -0.16 -10.70 -24.05
C ALA A 121 -0.05 -12.15 -24.52
N VAL A 122 0.92 -12.89 -23.97
CA VAL A 122 0.95 -14.34 -24.07
C VAL A 122 -0.13 -14.78 -23.11
N THR A 123 -1.35 -14.82 -23.64
CA THR A 123 -2.51 -15.42 -23.01
C THR A 123 -2.09 -16.76 -22.40
N THR A 124 -1.78 -16.76 -21.11
CA THR A 124 -1.84 -17.97 -20.29
C THR A 124 -3.31 -18.30 -20.28
N ARG A 125 -3.70 -19.09 -21.29
CA ARG A 125 -5.05 -19.55 -21.52
C ARG A 125 -5.59 -20.03 -20.17
N PRO A 126 -6.62 -19.38 -19.58
CA PRO A 126 -7.52 -20.13 -18.75
C PRO A 126 -7.97 -21.32 -19.61
N ARG A 127 -8.16 -22.49 -19.00
CA ARG A 127 -8.64 -23.72 -19.65
C ARG A 127 -9.53 -23.41 -20.85
N PRO A 128 -9.43 -24.13 -21.98
CA PRO A 128 -10.23 -23.83 -23.15
C PRO A 128 -11.69 -23.82 -22.74
N ILE A 129 -12.24 -22.61 -22.59
CA ILE A 129 -13.67 -22.37 -22.59
C ILE A 129 -14.11 -23.08 -23.85
N ARG A 130 -14.98 -24.06 -23.67
CA ARG A 130 -15.60 -24.78 -24.77
C ARG A 130 -16.04 -23.71 -25.75
N LYS A 131 -15.43 -23.68 -26.93
CA LYS A 131 -15.83 -22.85 -28.05
C LYS A 131 -17.24 -23.30 -28.46
N GLN A 132 -18.24 -22.90 -27.69
CA GLN A 132 -19.58 -22.78 -28.18
C GLN A 132 -19.56 -21.49 -28.99
N SER A 133 -19.20 -21.64 -30.26
CA SER A 133 -19.58 -20.79 -31.38
C SER A 133 -20.39 -19.53 -31.00
N SER A 134 -19.73 -18.43 -30.64
CA SER A 134 -20.41 -17.14 -30.45
C SER A 134 -20.58 -16.44 -31.80
N SER A 135 -21.50 -16.97 -32.61
CA SER A 135 -22.22 -16.15 -33.59
C SER A 135 -23.36 -15.34 -32.93
N SER A 136 -23.55 -15.49 -31.62
CA SER A 136 -24.44 -14.69 -30.79
C SER A 136 -23.60 -13.86 -29.81
N GLY A 137 -23.74 -12.54 -29.81
CA GLY A 137 -22.98 -11.59 -28.98
C GLY A 137 -23.30 -11.65 -27.48
N THR A 138 -23.31 -12.85 -26.90
CA THR A 138 -23.63 -13.15 -25.51
C THR A 138 -22.59 -14.11 -24.92
N GLU A 139 -22.27 -13.93 -23.65
CA GLU A 139 -21.30 -14.72 -22.88
C GLU A 139 -21.87 -15.06 -21.49
N GLU A 140 -21.40 -16.14 -20.88
CA GLU A 140 -21.80 -16.57 -19.54
C GLU A 140 -20.82 -16.03 -18.49
N CYS A 141 -21.34 -15.44 -17.41
CA CYS A 141 -20.53 -14.99 -16.28
C CYS A 141 -20.15 -16.16 -15.37
N GLU A 142 -18.86 -16.37 -15.09
CA GLU A 142 -18.40 -17.49 -14.24
C GLU A 142 -18.66 -17.30 -12.73
N ILE A 143 -19.13 -16.12 -12.29
CA ILE A 143 -19.47 -15.85 -10.88
C ILE A 143 -20.95 -16.16 -10.62
N CYS A 144 -21.86 -15.58 -11.42
CA CYS A 144 -23.30 -15.73 -11.23
C CYS A 144 -23.96 -16.74 -12.19
N PHE A 145 -23.22 -17.28 -13.16
CA PHE A 145 -23.69 -18.24 -14.17
C PHE A 145 -24.84 -17.73 -15.05
N ILE A 146 -24.98 -16.41 -15.21
CA ILE A 146 -25.98 -15.78 -16.08
C ILE A 146 -25.38 -15.50 -17.46
N VAL A 147 -26.12 -15.84 -18.52
CA VAL A 147 -25.78 -15.49 -19.91
C VAL A 147 -26.23 -14.07 -20.22
N LEU A 148 -25.27 -13.19 -20.51
CA LEU A 148 -25.46 -11.76 -20.72
C LEU A 148 -24.83 -11.32 -22.04
N PRO A 149 -25.26 -10.20 -22.64
CA PRO A 149 -24.61 -9.65 -23.83
C PRO A 149 -23.15 -9.24 -23.54
N CYS A 150 -22.26 -9.34 -24.53
CA CYS A 150 -20.83 -9.07 -24.36
C CYS A 150 -20.51 -7.65 -23.85
N ASN A 151 -21.41 -6.68 -24.04
CA ASN A 151 -21.27 -5.30 -23.56
C ASN A 151 -21.54 -5.13 -22.06
N MET A 152 -22.15 -6.12 -21.41
CA MET A 152 -22.35 -6.19 -19.95
C MET A 152 -21.23 -6.96 -19.25
N MET A 153 -20.21 -7.37 -20.00
CA MET A 153 -19.06 -8.14 -19.51
C MET A 153 -17.81 -7.26 -19.53
N THR A 154 -17.12 -7.17 -18.39
CA THR A 154 -15.86 -6.45 -18.25
C THR A 154 -14.76 -7.43 -17.85
N GLY A 155 -13.56 -7.26 -18.39
CA GLY A 155 -12.42 -8.09 -18.02
C GLY A 155 -11.14 -7.30 -17.90
N LEU A 156 -10.17 -7.91 -17.25
CA LEU A 156 -8.83 -7.36 -17.04
C LEU A 156 -7.84 -7.94 -18.06
N GLU A 157 -6.60 -7.45 -18.01
CA GLU A 157 -5.48 -7.93 -18.84
C GLU A 157 -5.16 -9.42 -18.63
N CYS A 158 -5.60 -10.01 -17.51
CA CYS A 158 -5.52 -11.45 -17.26
C CYS A 158 -6.43 -12.30 -18.18
N GLY A 159 -7.37 -11.65 -18.89
CA GLY A 159 -8.32 -12.30 -19.79
C GLY A 159 -9.58 -12.84 -19.12
N HIS A 160 -9.68 -12.77 -17.79
CA HIS A 160 -10.90 -13.12 -17.07
C HIS A 160 -11.97 -12.03 -17.25
N ARG A 161 -13.19 -12.43 -17.57
CA ARG A 161 -14.33 -11.54 -17.79
C ARG A 161 -15.50 -11.94 -16.90
N PHE A 162 -16.12 -10.94 -16.28
CA PHE A 162 -17.30 -11.11 -15.44
C PHE A 162 -18.32 -10.01 -15.77
N CYS A 163 -19.58 -10.21 -15.39
CA CYS A 163 -20.58 -9.18 -15.62
C CYS A 163 -20.33 -7.95 -14.72
N THR A 164 -20.77 -6.79 -15.19
CA THR A 164 -20.63 -5.51 -14.48
C THR A 164 -21.21 -5.55 -13.06
N GLN A 165 -22.30 -6.29 -12.86
CA GLN A 165 -22.91 -6.46 -11.54
C GLN A 165 -22.00 -7.21 -10.57
N CYS A 166 -21.42 -8.36 -10.99
CA CYS A 166 -20.50 -9.11 -10.13
C CYS A 166 -19.23 -8.32 -9.82
N TRP A 167 -18.74 -7.52 -10.78
CA TRP A 167 -17.64 -6.58 -10.51
C TRP A 167 -18.01 -5.55 -9.46
N ALA A 168 -19.18 -4.91 -9.58
CA ALA A 168 -19.63 -3.90 -8.63
C ALA A 168 -19.76 -4.48 -7.21
N GLU A 169 -20.38 -5.65 -7.07
CA GLU A 169 -20.50 -6.34 -5.77
C GLU A 169 -19.13 -6.72 -5.20
N TYR A 170 -18.26 -7.33 -6.02
CA TYR A 170 -16.91 -7.71 -5.61
C TYR A 170 -16.07 -6.52 -5.14
N LEU A 171 -16.02 -5.44 -5.93
CA LEU A 171 -15.26 -4.23 -5.59
C LEU A 171 -15.82 -3.59 -4.32
N THR A 172 -17.15 -3.50 -4.19
CA THR A 172 -17.79 -2.93 -2.99
C THR A 172 -17.42 -3.71 -1.74
N THR A 173 -17.50 -5.05 -1.77
CA THR A 173 -17.11 -5.92 -0.65
C THR A 173 -15.63 -5.77 -0.31
N LYS A 174 -14.73 -5.77 -1.32
CA LYS A 174 -13.28 -5.61 -1.09
C LYS A 174 -12.90 -4.26 -0.47
N ILE A 175 -13.60 -3.19 -0.87
CA ILE A 175 -13.35 -1.85 -0.36
C ILE A 175 -13.96 -1.68 1.05
N MET A 176 -15.22 -2.07 1.23
CA MET A 176 -15.99 -1.77 2.44
C MET A 176 -15.72 -2.75 3.59
N GLU A 177 -15.59 -4.05 3.30
CA GLU A 177 -15.50 -5.08 4.35
C GLU A 177 -14.06 -5.46 4.66
N GLU A 178 -13.21 -5.60 3.63
CA GLU A 178 -11.82 -6.02 3.80
C GLU A 178 -10.85 -4.85 3.95
N GLY A 179 -11.25 -3.63 3.56
CA GLY A 179 -10.41 -2.43 3.64
C GLY A 179 -9.20 -2.43 2.69
N VAL A 180 -9.18 -3.30 1.68
CA VAL A 180 -8.04 -3.47 0.75
C VAL A 180 -8.19 -2.54 -0.47
N GLY A 181 -8.40 -1.25 -0.23
CA GLY A 181 -8.68 -0.28 -1.31
C GLY A 181 -7.53 -0.07 -2.30
N GLN A 182 -6.28 -0.30 -1.90
CA GLN A 182 -5.11 0.00 -2.75
C GLN A 182 -4.67 -1.14 -3.67
N THR A 183 -5.07 -2.38 -3.39
CA THR A 183 -4.59 -3.59 -4.09
C THR A 183 -5.70 -4.64 -4.23
N ILE A 184 -6.71 -4.32 -5.04
CA ILE A 184 -7.77 -5.29 -5.35
C ILE A 184 -7.31 -6.16 -6.51
N ALA A 185 -7.21 -7.47 -6.30
CA ALA A 185 -6.90 -8.45 -7.33
C ALA A 185 -8.15 -8.85 -8.13
N CYS A 186 -7.93 -9.50 -9.28
CA CYS A 186 -8.97 -10.09 -10.10
C CYS A 186 -9.88 -11.03 -9.29
N ALA A 187 -11.20 -11.00 -9.58
CA ALA A 187 -12.17 -11.87 -8.91
C ALA A 187 -12.04 -13.36 -9.28
N ALA A 188 -11.18 -13.71 -10.25
CA ALA A 188 -10.93 -15.09 -10.64
C ALA A 188 -10.12 -15.86 -9.60
N HIS A 189 -10.42 -17.15 -9.44
CA HIS A 189 -9.70 -18.01 -8.51
C HIS A 189 -8.20 -18.10 -8.86
N ALA A 190 -7.33 -17.85 -7.87
CA ALA A 190 -5.87 -17.87 -8.00
C ALA A 190 -5.32 -16.91 -9.08
N CYS A 191 -5.96 -15.77 -9.28
CA CYS A 191 -5.48 -14.70 -10.16
C CYS A 191 -5.13 -13.46 -9.34
N ASP A 192 -3.83 -13.22 -9.15
CA ASP A 192 -3.33 -12.09 -8.34
C ASP A 192 -3.19 -10.77 -9.10
N ILE A 193 -3.58 -10.73 -10.39
CA ILE A 193 -3.49 -9.53 -11.23
C ILE A 193 -4.39 -8.43 -10.68
N LEU A 194 -3.82 -7.26 -10.44
CA LEU A 194 -4.50 -6.11 -9.85
C LEU A 194 -5.46 -5.42 -10.83
N VAL A 195 -6.57 -4.92 -10.29
CA VAL A 195 -7.59 -4.13 -10.99
C VAL A 195 -7.08 -2.70 -11.21
N ASP A 196 -7.41 -2.11 -12.36
CA ASP A 196 -7.08 -0.73 -12.71
C ASP A 196 -8.04 0.32 -12.13
N ASP A 197 -7.59 1.58 -12.04
CA ASP A 197 -8.34 2.69 -11.43
C ASP A 197 -9.19 3.48 -12.43
N ALA A 198 -9.42 2.95 -13.65
CA ALA A 198 -9.96 3.70 -14.79
C ALA A 198 -11.33 4.37 -14.53
#